data_AF-A0A964ARS6-F1
#
_entry.id   AF-A0A964ARS6-F1
#
_cell.length_a   1.000
_cell.length_b   1.000
_cell.length_c   1.000
_cell.angle_alpha   90.00
_cell.angle_beta   90.00
_cell.angle_gamma   90.00
#
_symmetry.space_group_name_H-M   'P 1'
#
loop_
_entity.id
_entity.type
_entity.pdbx_description
1 polymer ?
#
loop_
_entity_poly.entity_id
_entity_poly.type
_entity_poly.pdbx_seq_one_letter_code
_entity_poly.pdbx_strand_id
1 'polypeptide(L)'
;MTPQVAVTGVGLVCALGDDPAAVAARLAAGDTAVGPLGLPGLPDAVGARVPGPSPKELRRWLVRRKDAKLLPRAAELVLPAAGRALGDWPGDREQLGLFFGVRREPPDTGEADAAMVAACVDGRLSPALLAGPGRDLYPPLLPLKTLPNMVLAHVSINLGVMGTGDTCAGGPAAGLTALRAALWAVVEGRCPAALVGAADSHVDGGSVRDRARLRQPGPAGEAAIVLRIEPLGAPGALFHLADLGAGLDAPGDPTRWAHHAGLGDCGVADGLLALALGGPGPVVARDDDGTRAGIARTP
;
A
#
# COMPACT_ATOMS: atom_id res chain seq x y z
N MET A 1 -5.42 24.97 -13.34
CA MET A 1 -4.42 24.95 -12.27
C MET A 1 -3.89 23.53 -12.14
N THR A 2 -2.59 23.36 -11.98
CA THR A 2 -1.97 22.07 -11.66
C THR A 2 -2.08 21.86 -10.15
N PRO A 3 -2.82 20.85 -9.65
CA PRO A 3 -2.89 20.57 -8.21
C PRO A 3 -1.51 20.33 -7.63
N GLN A 4 -1.18 21.00 -6.53
CA GLN A 4 0.10 20.87 -5.84
C GLN A 4 -0.11 20.79 -4.32
N VAL A 5 0.70 19.97 -3.66
CA VAL A 5 0.68 19.76 -2.21
C VAL A 5 2.10 19.58 -1.67
N ALA A 6 2.26 19.81 -0.38
CA ALA A 6 3.44 19.38 0.37
C ALA A 6 3.21 17.98 0.96
N VAL A 7 4.22 17.11 0.87
CA VAL A 7 4.28 15.87 1.64
C VAL A 7 4.98 16.15 2.95
N THR A 8 4.30 15.97 4.08
CA THR A 8 4.80 16.34 5.41
C THR A 8 4.98 15.14 6.34
N GLY A 9 4.62 13.94 5.87
CA GLY A 9 4.82 12.69 6.60
C GLY A 9 4.89 11.51 5.64
N VAL A 10 5.73 10.53 5.95
CA VAL A 10 5.86 9.28 5.18
C VAL A 10 5.91 8.12 6.15
N GLY A 11 5.15 7.08 5.87
CA GLY A 11 5.26 5.80 6.53
C GLY A 11 5.36 4.69 5.51
N LEU A 12 6.30 3.78 5.75
CA LEU A 12 6.63 2.68 4.86
C LEU A 12 6.65 1.38 5.65
N VAL A 13 6.24 0.30 4.99
CA VAL A 13 6.50 -1.08 5.40
C VAL A 13 6.80 -1.87 4.12
N CYS A 14 8.01 -2.37 3.97
CA CYS A 14 8.41 -3.22 2.85
C CYS A 14 9.41 -4.29 3.31
N ALA A 15 9.78 -5.20 2.41
CA ALA A 15 10.64 -6.33 2.74
C ALA A 15 12.09 -5.93 3.12
N LEU A 16 12.54 -4.72 2.76
CA LEU A 16 13.84 -4.16 3.16
C LEU A 16 13.78 -3.28 4.42
N GLY A 17 12.61 -3.02 4.98
CA GLY A 17 12.44 -2.22 6.20
C GLY A 17 11.24 -1.28 6.17
N ASP A 18 11.18 -0.41 7.17
CA ASP A 18 10.10 0.55 7.39
C ASP A 18 10.54 2.03 7.41
N ASP A 19 11.86 2.28 7.28
CA ASP A 19 12.43 3.62 7.14
C ASP A 19 12.74 3.92 5.66
N PRO A 20 12.09 4.93 5.04
CA PRO A 20 12.27 5.24 3.62
C PRO A 20 13.72 5.54 3.22
N ALA A 21 14.47 6.28 4.04
CA ALA A 21 15.84 6.66 3.73
C ALA A 21 16.79 5.45 3.76
N ALA A 22 16.66 4.59 4.78
CA ALA A 22 17.40 3.34 4.87
C ALA A 22 17.04 2.39 3.73
N VAL A 23 15.75 2.25 3.40
CA VAL A 23 15.31 1.41 2.27
C VAL A 23 15.89 1.93 0.94
N ALA A 24 15.84 3.25 0.69
CA ALA A 24 16.44 3.84 -0.50
C ALA A 24 17.96 3.60 -0.57
N ALA A 25 18.68 3.75 0.55
CA ALA A 25 20.12 3.48 0.61
C ALA A 25 20.46 2.01 0.34
N ARG A 26 19.67 1.08 0.88
CA ARG A 26 19.82 -0.36 0.64
C ARG A 26 19.57 -0.73 -0.82
N LEU A 27 18.50 -0.19 -1.42
CA LEU A 27 18.22 -0.37 -2.84
C LEU A 27 19.35 0.20 -3.72
N ALA A 28 19.89 1.37 -3.39
CA ALA A 28 21.03 1.96 -4.10
C ALA A 28 22.32 1.13 -3.96
N ALA A 29 22.48 0.42 -2.84
CA ALA A 29 23.58 -0.53 -2.63
C ALA A 29 23.38 -1.88 -3.35
N GLY A 30 22.22 -2.09 -3.99
CA GLY A 30 21.88 -3.34 -4.68
C GLY A 30 21.34 -4.44 -3.76
N ASP A 31 20.95 -4.11 -2.53
CA ASP A 31 20.30 -5.08 -1.64
C ASP A 31 19.00 -5.58 -2.26
N THR A 32 18.72 -6.87 -2.05
CA THR A 32 17.46 -7.47 -2.46
C THR A 32 16.86 -8.30 -1.34
N ALA A 33 15.53 -8.16 -1.18
CA ALA A 33 14.71 -9.01 -0.35
C ALA A 33 13.97 -10.08 -1.18
N VAL A 34 14.18 -10.10 -2.50
CA VAL A 34 13.60 -11.14 -3.37
C VAL A 34 14.29 -12.47 -3.06
N GLY A 35 13.50 -13.46 -2.64
CA GLY A 35 13.99 -14.79 -2.36
C GLY A 35 12.89 -15.85 -2.50
N PRO A 36 13.19 -17.12 -2.18
CA PRO A 36 12.22 -18.20 -2.21
C PRO A 36 11.05 -17.94 -1.24
N LEU A 37 9.82 -18.11 -1.72
CA LEU A 37 8.61 -17.92 -0.89
C LEU A 37 8.20 -19.17 -0.10
N GLY A 38 8.69 -20.36 -0.49
CA GLY A 38 8.40 -21.62 0.21
C GLY A 38 6.93 -22.05 0.15
N LEU A 39 6.22 -21.74 -0.94
CA LEU A 39 4.79 -21.99 -1.06
C LEU A 39 4.50 -23.46 -1.43
N PRO A 40 3.59 -24.16 -0.73
CA PRO A 40 3.18 -25.52 -1.09
C PRO A 40 2.65 -25.59 -2.53
N GLY A 41 3.16 -26.57 -3.31
CA GLY A 41 2.78 -26.74 -4.72
C GLY A 41 3.40 -25.71 -5.68
N LEU A 42 4.18 -24.75 -5.17
CA LEU A 42 4.88 -23.72 -5.95
C LEU A 42 6.32 -23.54 -5.40
N PRO A 43 7.17 -24.58 -5.43
CA PRO A 43 8.50 -24.56 -4.77
C PRO A 43 9.46 -23.54 -5.37
N ASP A 44 9.30 -23.22 -6.66
CA ASP A 44 10.15 -22.26 -7.38
C ASP A 44 9.63 -20.82 -7.30
N ALA A 45 8.56 -20.57 -6.53
CA ALA A 45 8.01 -19.23 -6.36
C ALA A 45 8.99 -18.31 -5.63
N VAL A 46 9.29 -17.17 -6.24
CA VAL A 46 10.15 -16.13 -5.68
C VAL A 46 9.40 -14.82 -5.47
N GLY A 47 9.78 -14.11 -4.43
CA GLY A 47 9.19 -12.82 -4.07
C GLY A 47 9.84 -12.17 -2.87
N ALA A 48 9.49 -10.90 -2.63
CA ALA A 48 9.92 -10.15 -1.46
C ALA A 48 8.76 -10.09 -0.46
N ARG A 49 8.77 -11.02 0.50
CA ARG A 49 7.78 -11.07 1.58
C ARG A 49 8.19 -10.10 2.70
N VAL A 50 7.26 -9.28 3.17
CA VAL A 50 7.47 -8.52 4.41
C VAL A 50 7.33 -9.52 5.56
N PRO A 51 8.27 -9.60 6.53
CA PRO A 51 8.10 -10.43 7.72
C PRO A 51 6.80 -10.12 8.50
N GLY A 52 6.28 -8.90 8.32
CA GLY A 52 5.09 -8.37 8.95
C GLY A 52 5.41 -7.67 10.28
N PRO A 53 4.57 -6.73 10.74
CA PRO A 53 4.75 -6.15 12.05
C PRO A 53 4.61 -7.23 13.13
N SER A 54 5.41 -7.14 14.18
CA SER A 54 5.26 -8.07 15.31
C SER A 54 3.84 -7.95 15.91
N PRO A 55 3.27 -9.00 16.52
CA PRO A 55 1.97 -8.88 17.19
C PRO A 55 1.97 -7.80 18.28
N LYS A 56 3.12 -7.46 18.86
CA LYS A 56 3.26 -6.36 19.80
C LYS A 56 3.15 -5.01 19.11
N GLU A 57 3.80 -4.85 17.96
CA GLU A 57 3.75 -3.64 17.14
C GLU A 57 2.34 -3.40 16.60
N LEU A 58 1.72 -4.41 15.98
CA LEU A 58 0.38 -4.28 15.42
C LEU A 58 -0.65 -3.88 16.50
N ARG A 59 -0.53 -4.45 17.71
CA ARG A 59 -1.39 -4.09 18.86
C ARG A 59 -1.26 -2.64 19.32
N ARG A 60 -0.17 -1.92 19.00
CA ARG A 60 -0.03 -0.49 19.34
C ARG A 60 -1.00 0.37 18.55
N TRP A 61 -1.36 -0.08 17.35
CA TRP A 61 -2.22 0.66 16.45
C TRP A 61 -3.68 0.24 16.58
N LEU A 62 -3.97 -0.93 17.16
CA LEU A 62 -5.34 -1.42 17.27
C LEU A 62 -6.10 -0.80 18.45
N VAL A 63 -7.29 -0.25 18.19
CA VAL A 63 -8.23 0.18 19.24
C VAL A 63 -8.71 -1.03 20.05
N ARG A 64 -8.99 -2.16 19.38
CA ARG A 64 -9.37 -3.42 20.05
C ARG A 64 -8.44 -4.54 19.61
N ARG A 65 -7.77 -5.16 20.56
CA ARG A 65 -6.81 -6.25 20.32
C ARG A 65 -7.38 -7.41 19.51
N LYS A 66 -8.68 -7.70 19.67
CA LYS A 66 -9.37 -8.81 18.99
C LYS A 66 -9.60 -8.54 17.50
N ASP A 67 -9.51 -7.30 17.05
CA ASP A 67 -9.76 -6.93 15.66
C ASP A 67 -8.58 -7.34 14.76
N ALA A 68 -7.43 -7.70 15.34
CA ALA A 68 -6.29 -8.26 14.64
C ALA A 68 -6.66 -9.43 13.72
N LYS A 69 -7.60 -10.30 14.16
CA LYS A 69 -8.04 -11.47 13.37
C LYS A 69 -8.85 -11.09 12.11
N LEU A 70 -9.34 -9.84 12.06
CA LEU A 70 -10.14 -9.30 10.97
C LEU A 70 -9.31 -8.44 10.00
N LEU A 71 -8.01 -8.29 10.26
CA LEU A 71 -7.13 -7.58 9.34
C LEU A 71 -6.84 -8.49 8.13
N PRO A 72 -7.15 -8.07 6.90
CA PRO A 72 -6.46 -8.63 5.75
C PRO A 72 -4.98 -8.27 5.78
N ARG A 73 -4.15 -9.04 5.08
CA ARG A 73 -2.70 -8.83 5.00
C ARG A 73 -2.32 -7.38 4.64
N ALA A 74 -2.99 -6.79 3.65
CA ALA A 74 -2.75 -5.39 3.29
C ALA A 74 -3.04 -4.41 4.45
N ALA A 75 -4.06 -4.67 5.27
CA ALA A 75 -4.38 -3.84 6.43
C ALA A 75 -3.35 -4.02 7.57
N GLU A 76 -2.80 -5.23 7.75
CA GLU A 76 -1.70 -5.47 8.70
C GLU A 76 -0.47 -4.62 8.36
N LEU A 77 -0.13 -4.52 7.07
CA LEU A 77 1.01 -3.75 6.59
C LEU A 77 0.75 -2.24 6.63
N VAL A 78 -0.46 -1.81 6.22
CA VAL A 78 -0.78 -0.39 6.09
C VAL A 78 -0.93 0.31 7.43
N LEU A 79 -1.46 -0.37 8.45
CA LEU A 79 -1.80 0.27 9.71
C LEU A 79 -0.59 0.91 10.41
N PRO A 80 0.57 0.21 10.57
CA PRO A 80 1.76 0.84 11.09
C PRO A 80 2.36 1.90 10.14
N ALA A 81 2.25 1.73 8.81
CA ALA A 81 2.67 2.76 7.85
C ALA A 81 1.84 4.05 8.00
N ALA A 82 0.51 3.93 8.08
CA ALA A 82 -0.41 5.05 8.28
C ALA A 82 -0.16 5.75 9.61
N GLY A 83 0.09 4.97 10.68
CA GLY A 83 0.43 5.51 11.99
C GLY A 83 1.71 6.35 11.98
N ARG A 84 2.76 5.88 11.30
CA ARG A 84 4.02 6.62 11.11
C ARG A 84 3.83 7.87 10.25
N ALA A 85 3.09 7.77 9.15
CA ALA A 85 2.80 8.90 8.26
C ALA A 85 1.97 9.99 8.94
N LEU A 86 1.00 9.59 9.79
CA LEU A 86 0.17 10.50 10.57
C LEU A 86 1.04 11.31 11.55
N GLY A 87 1.92 10.63 12.28
CA GLY A 87 2.79 11.23 13.29
C GLY A 87 1.99 12.06 14.31
N ASP A 88 2.57 13.19 14.73
CA ASP A 88 1.95 14.14 15.65
C ASP A 88 1.04 15.14 14.92
N TRP A 89 0.10 14.65 14.11
CA TRP A 89 -0.88 15.50 13.40
C TRP A 89 -1.61 16.44 14.38
N PRO A 90 -1.45 17.77 14.25
CA PRO A 90 -1.98 18.72 15.22
C PRO A 90 -3.44 19.10 14.95
N GLY A 91 -3.97 18.79 13.77
CA GLY A 91 -5.31 19.15 13.35
C GLY A 91 -6.39 18.16 13.79
N ASP A 92 -7.63 18.49 13.43
CA ASP A 92 -8.79 17.66 13.68
C ASP A 92 -8.79 16.42 12.75
N ARG A 93 -8.82 15.23 13.34
CA ARG A 93 -8.84 13.96 12.58
C ARG A 93 -10.21 13.69 11.94
N GLU A 94 -11.27 14.37 12.38
CA GLU A 94 -12.58 14.33 11.72
C GLU A 94 -12.58 15.04 10.37
N GLN A 95 -11.60 15.90 10.12
CA GLN A 95 -11.45 16.62 8.86
C GLN A 95 -10.33 16.06 7.97
N LEU A 96 -9.43 15.26 8.55
CA LEU A 96 -8.31 14.65 7.83
C LEU A 96 -8.83 13.65 6.79
N GLY A 97 -8.49 13.88 5.52
CA GLY A 97 -8.91 13.03 4.42
C GLY A 97 -8.19 11.67 4.41
N LEU A 98 -8.81 10.66 3.80
CA LEU A 98 -8.30 9.29 3.80
C LEU A 98 -8.50 8.59 2.45
N PHE A 99 -7.42 8.40 1.70
CA PHE A 99 -7.48 7.83 0.35
C PHE A 99 -6.56 6.63 0.21
N PHE A 100 -7.08 5.48 -0.23
CA PHE A 100 -6.27 4.27 -0.36
C PHE A 100 -6.42 3.58 -1.70
N GLY A 101 -5.27 3.25 -2.29
CA GLY A 101 -5.17 2.28 -3.37
C GLY A 101 -5.04 0.87 -2.83
N VAL A 102 -5.85 -0.05 -3.34
CA VAL A 102 -5.81 -1.47 -2.96
C VAL A 102 -6.04 -2.34 -4.18
N ARG A 103 -5.62 -3.60 -4.09
CA ARG A 103 -6.07 -4.61 -5.03
C ARG A 103 -7.58 -4.82 -4.93
N ARG A 104 -8.18 -5.33 -6.02
CA ARG A 104 -9.60 -5.72 -6.11
C ARG A 104 -10.12 -6.52 -4.91
N GLU A 105 -9.50 -7.64 -4.57
CA GLU A 105 -9.91 -8.50 -3.46
C GLU A 105 -8.66 -9.11 -2.81
N PRO A 106 -8.40 -8.89 -1.51
CA PRO A 106 -7.41 -9.67 -0.78
C PRO A 106 -7.78 -11.16 -0.83
N PRO A 107 -6.81 -12.05 -1.12
CA PRO A 107 -7.09 -13.48 -1.17
C PRO A 107 -7.44 -14.01 0.21
N ASP A 108 -8.30 -15.02 0.24
CA ASP A 108 -8.44 -15.88 1.41
C ASP A 108 -7.11 -16.62 1.66
N THR A 109 -6.73 -16.71 2.93
CA THR A 109 -5.49 -17.37 3.40
C THR A 109 -5.75 -18.79 3.91
N GLY A 110 -6.85 -19.42 3.47
CA GLY A 110 -7.24 -20.79 3.78
C GLY A 110 -8.39 -20.89 4.79
N GLU A 111 -9.02 -19.78 5.17
CA GLU A 111 -10.15 -19.79 6.10
C GLU A 111 -11.40 -20.47 5.51
N ALA A 112 -11.57 -20.43 4.18
CA ALA A 112 -12.64 -21.13 3.48
C ALA A 112 -12.27 -22.57 3.08
N ASP A 113 -11.06 -23.07 3.36
CA ASP A 113 -10.62 -24.38 2.85
C ASP A 113 -11.55 -25.52 3.29
N ALA A 114 -11.99 -25.52 4.56
CA ALA A 114 -12.92 -26.53 5.06
C ALA A 114 -14.27 -26.50 4.32
N ALA A 115 -14.79 -25.31 4.03
CA ALA A 115 -16.00 -25.12 3.24
C ALA A 115 -15.83 -25.62 1.81
N MET A 116 -14.68 -25.34 1.19
CA MET A 116 -14.37 -25.80 -0.17
C MET A 116 -14.22 -27.31 -0.25
N VAL A 117 -13.53 -27.93 0.71
CA VAL A 117 -13.37 -29.39 0.78
C VAL A 117 -14.72 -30.08 0.94
N ALA A 118 -15.57 -29.60 1.85
CA ALA A 118 -16.91 -30.17 2.04
C ALA A 118 -17.83 -30.00 0.82
N ALA A 119 -17.54 -29.02 -0.04
CA ALA A 119 -18.27 -28.76 -1.26
C ALA A 119 -17.73 -29.54 -2.49
N CYS A 120 -16.64 -30.30 -2.37
CA CYS A 120 -16.00 -30.96 -3.51
C CYS A 120 -16.23 -32.48 -3.54
N VAL A 121 -16.52 -33.02 -4.73
CA VAL A 121 -16.63 -34.46 -5.02
C VAL A 121 -15.78 -34.77 -6.23
N ASP A 122 -14.88 -35.75 -6.13
CA ASP A 122 -13.93 -36.14 -7.20
C ASP A 122 -13.16 -34.95 -7.81
N GLY A 123 -12.75 -34.01 -6.95
CA GLY A 123 -12.03 -32.80 -7.34
C GLY A 123 -12.89 -31.73 -8.04
N ARG A 124 -14.21 -31.88 -8.06
CA ARG A 124 -15.14 -30.92 -8.67
C ARG A 124 -16.04 -30.29 -7.62
N LEU A 125 -16.25 -28.99 -7.73
CA LEU A 125 -17.18 -28.25 -6.89
C LEU A 125 -18.63 -28.67 -7.18
N SER A 126 -19.36 -29.05 -6.13
CA SER A 126 -20.80 -29.34 -6.18
C SER A 126 -21.59 -28.13 -5.66
N PRO A 127 -22.38 -27.44 -6.49
CA PRO A 127 -23.20 -26.31 -6.04
C PRO A 127 -24.17 -26.66 -4.90
N ALA A 128 -24.70 -27.89 -4.91
CA ALA A 128 -25.60 -28.36 -3.85
C ALA A 128 -24.89 -28.51 -2.50
N LEU A 129 -23.66 -29.06 -2.50
CA LEU A 129 -22.87 -29.20 -1.28
C LEU A 129 -22.32 -27.85 -0.81
N LEU A 130 -21.96 -26.95 -1.75
CA LEU A 130 -21.56 -25.59 -1.44
C LEU A 130 -22.68 -24.83 -0.73
N ALA A 131 -23.93 -24.97 -1.20
CA ALA A 131 -25.10 -24.33 -0.58
C ALA A 131 -25.56 -24.99 0.73
N GLY A 132 -25.09 -26.20 1.02
CA GLY A 132 -25.36 -26.97 2.24
C GLY A 132 -24.12 -27.06 3.15
N PRO A 133 -23.47 -28.24 3.30
CA PRO A 133 -22.34 -28.42 4.22
C PRO A 133 -21.18 -27.43 4.05
N GLY A 134 -20.88 -27.00 2.82
CA GLY A 134 -19.86 -25.99 2.56
C GLY A 134 -20.21 -24.65 3.19
N ARG A 135 -21.47 -24.21 3.06
CA ARG A 135 -21.97 -22.97 3.68
C ARG A 135 -21.88 -23.02 5.20
N ASP A 136 -22.20 -24.18 5.81
CA ASP A 136 -22.19 -24.35 7.27
C ASP A 136 -20.77 -24.21 7.86
N LEU A 137 -19.74 -24.53 7.07
CA LEU A 137 -18.33 -24.42 7.44
C LEU A 137 -17.71 -23.08 7.03
N TYR A 138 -18.40 -22.25 6.25
CA TYR A 138 -17.85 -21.00 5.74
C TYR A 138 -17.78 -19.95 6.86
N PRO A 139 -16.60 -19.35 7.15
CA PRO A 139 -16.47 -18.39 8.24
C PRO A 139 -17.32 -17.13 7.98
N PRO A 140 -18.28 -16.78 8.86
CA PRO A 140 -19.23 -15.69 8.59
C PRO A 140 -18.59 -14.31 8.39
N LEU A 141 -17.40 -14.09 8.96
CA LEU A 141 -16.69 -12.81 8.88
C LEU A 141 -15.62 -12.79 7.78
N LEU A 142 -15.40 -13.90 7.05
CA LEU A 142 -14.43 -13.93 5.97
C LEU A 142 -14.75 -12.93 4.85
N PRO A 143 -16.01 -12.76 4.40
CA PRO A 143 -16.33 -11.76 3.37
C PRO A 143 -15.93 -10.35 3.80
N LEU A 144 -16.03 -10.04 5.09
CA LEU A 144 -15.58 -8.75 5.61
C LEU A 144 -14.08 -8.57 5.36
N LYS A 145 -13.25 -9.59 5.61
CA LYS A 145 -11.79 -9.50 5.40
C LYS A 145 -11.39 -9.33 3.93
N THR A 146 -12.20 -9.82 3.01
CA THR A 146 -11.90 -9.81 1.56
C THR A 146 -12.45 -8.58 0.85
N LEU A 147 -13.14 -7.67 1.54
CA LEU A 147 -13.61 -6.42 0.92
C LEU A 147 -12.43 -5.44 0.74
N PRO A 148 -12.23 -4.86 -0.45
CA PRO A 148 -11.11 -3.95 -0.71
C PRO A 148 -11.09 -2.72 0.22
N ASN A 149 -12.25 -2.17 0.58
CA ASN A 149 -12.35 -1.00 1.46
C ASN A 149 -11.91 -1.28 2.91
N MET A 150 -11.59 -2.52 3.28
CA MET A 150 -11.14 -2.82 4.64
C MET A 150 -9.80 -2.19 5.01
N VAL A 151 -8.91 -1.94 4.05
CA VAL A 151 -7.66 -1.21 4.29
C VAL A 151 -7.99 0.19 4.83
N LEU A 152 -8.86 0.92 4.13
CA LEU A 152 -9.31 2.25 4.55
C LEU A 152 -10.07 2.17 5.87
N ALA A 153 -11.02 1.23 6.02
CA ALA A 153 -11.83 1.09 7.22
C ALA A 153 -10.97 0.83 8.46
N HIS A 154 -9.98 -0.06 8.36
CA HIS A 154 -9.08 -0.36 9.48
C HIS A 154 -8.19 0.84 9.83
N VAL A 155 -7.70 1.61 8.86
CA VAL A 155 -6.95 2.84 9.17
C VAL A 155 -7.85 3.88 9.84
N SER A 156 -9.05 4.11 9.30
CA SER A 156 -10.03 5.05 9.84
C SER A 156 -10.39 4.73 11.30
N ILE A 157 -10.83 3.49 11.57
CA ILE A 157 -11.26 3.05 12.90
C ILE A 157 -10.11 3.16 13.90
N ASN A 158 -8.91 2.73 13.52
CA ASN A 158 -7.81 2.57 14.46
C ASN A 158 -7.02 3.85 14.70
N LEU A 159 -6.97 4.76 13.72
CA LEU A 159 -6.30 6.06 13.86
C LEU A 159 -7.29 7.20 14.15
N GLY A 160 -8.60 6.95 14.13
CA GLY A 160 -9.64 7.94 14.39
C GLY A 160 -9.77 8.98 13.28
N VAL A 161 -9.48 8.61 12.03
CA VAL A 161 -9.56 9.49 10.86
C VAL A 161 -10.92 9.35 10.21
N MET A 162 -11.69 10.44 10.14
CA MET A 162 -13.11 10.41 9.77
C MET A 162 -13.49 11.44 8.69
N GLY A 163 -12.50 12.10 8.08
CA GLY A 163 -12.73 13.04 6.98
C GLY A 163 -13.14 12.36 5.68
N THR A 164 -13.23 13.16 4.61
CA THR A 164 -13.56 12.64 3.27
C THR A 164 -12.55 11.58 2.83
N GLY A 165 -13.02 10.53 2.17
CA GLY A 165 -12.14 9.46 1.77
C GLY A 165 -12.75 8.50 0.78
N ASP A 166 -11.88 7.76 0.09
CA ASP A 166 -12.28 6.76 -0.88
C ASP A 166 -11.23 5.64 -1.00
N THR A 167 -11.69 4.46 -1.38
CA THR A 167 -10.84 3.33 -1.72
C THR A 167 -10.85 3.12 -3.24
N CYS A 168 -9.73 3.39 -3.88
CA CYS A 168 -9.51 3.01 -5.26
C CYS A 168 -9.07 1.55 -5.31
N ALA A 169 -9.93 0.67 -5.83
CA ALA A 169 -9.63 -0.75 -5.96
C ALA A 169 -9.48 -1.13 -7.44
N GLY A 170 -8.49 -1.97 -7.76
CA GLY A 170 -8.38 -2.50 -9.12
C GLY A 170 -6.96 -2.87 -9.54
N GLY A 171 -6.53 -2.31 -10.67
CA GLY A 171 -5.23 -2.57 -11.28
C GLY A 171 -4.08 -1.76 -10.65
N PRO A 172 -2.83 -1.93 -11.13
CA PRO A 172 -1.62 -1.35 -10.54
C PRO A 172 -1.65 0.19 -10.34
N ALA A 173 -2.46 0.90 -11.13
CA ALA A 173 -2.62 2.35 -11.02
C ALA A 173 -3.43 2.81 -9.80
N ALA A 174 -4.10 1.92 -9.06
CA ALA A 174 -5.05 2.29 -8.02
C ALA A 174 -4.44 3.15 -6.89
N GLY A 175 -3.17 2.92 -6.53
CA GLY A 175 -2.44 3.78 -5.58
C GLY A 175 -2.29 5.21 -6.10
N LEU A 176 -1.87 5.36 -7.36
CA LEU A 176 -1.73 6.67 -7.99
C LEU A 176 -3.10 7.34 -8.21
N THR A 177 -4.15 6.57 -8.50
CA THR A 177 -5.53 7.09 -8.55
C THR A 177 -5.96 7.65 -7.20
N ALA A 178 -5.68 6.95 -6.10
CA ALA A 178 -5.95 7.44 -4.76
C ALA A 178 -5.16 8.72 -4.44
N LEU A 179 -3.88 8.79 -4.85
CA LEU A 179 -3.06 10.00 -4.75
C LEU A 179 -3.70 11.19 -5.45
N ARG A 180 -4.15 11.02 -6.70
CA ARG A 180 -4.86 12.10 -7.43
C ARG A 180 -6.11 12.56 -6.70
N ALA A 181 -6.94 11.62 -6.25
CA ALA A 181 -8.18 11.95 -5.55
C ALA A 181 -7.90 12.77 -4.27
N ALA A 182 -6.84 12.42 -3.54
CA ALA A 182 -6.37 13.14 -2.36
C ALA A 182 -5.83 14.53 -2.69
N LEU A 183 -5.01 14.66 -3.76
CA LEU A 183 -4.50 15.96 -4.24
C LEU A 183 -5.64 16.94 -4.52
N TRP A 184 -6.64 16.50 -5.28
CA TRP A 184 -7.82 17.31 -5.56
C TRP A 184 -8.61 17.62 -4.30
N ALA A 185 -8.75 16.68 -3.37
CA ALA A 185 -9.47 16.92 -2.12
C ALA A 185 -8.85 18.02 -1.26
N VAL A 186 -7.52 18.08 -1.20
CA VAL A 186 -6.81 19.13 -0.47
C VAL A 186 -6.89 20.46 -1.23
N VAL A 187 -6.62 20.47 -2.54
CA VAL A 187 -6.61 21.70 -3.34
C VAL A 187 -7.99 22.35 -3.47
N GLU A 188 -9.06 21.55 -3.52
CA GLU A 188 -10.45 22.02 -3.55
C GLU A 188 -10.97 22.43 -2.16
N GLY A 189 -10.18 22.25 -1.10
CA GLY A 189 -10.58 22.56 0.27
C GLY A 189 -11.62 21.60 0.87
N ARG A 190 -11.78 20.40 0.32
CA ARG A 190 -12.66 19.35 0.89
C ARG A 190 -12.09 18.77 2.19
N CYS A 191 -10.79 18.87 2.38
CA CYS A 191 -10.09 18.54 3.62
C CYS A 191 -8.83 19.41 3.78
N PRO A 192 -8.41 19.75 5.00
CA PRO A 192 -7.21 20.56 5.25
C PRO A 192 -5.90 19.79 5.04
N ALA A 193 -5.96 18.46 5.05
CA ALA A 193 -4.86 17.54 4.81
C ALA A 193 -5.44 16.16 4.47
N ALA A 194 -4.62 15.24 3.98
CA ALA A 194 -5.03 13.86 3.77
C ALA A 194 -3.90 12.87 4.08
N LEU A 195 -4.28 11.69 4.58
CA LEU A 195 -3.48 10.49 4.45
C LEU A 195 -3.83 9.82 3.13
N VAL A 196 -2.82 9.59 2.30
CA VAL A 196 -2.96 8.86 1.06
C VAL A 196 -1.97 7.72 0.99
N GLY A 197 -2.43 6.52 0.70
CA GLY A 197 -1.56 5.36 0.70
C GLY A 197 -1.99 4.26 -0.25
N ALA A 198 -1.16 3.23 -0.28
CA ALA A 198 -1.47 2.00 -0.98
C ALA A 198 -0.82 0.82 -0.26
N ALA A 199 -1.49 -0.33 -0.27
CA ALA A 199 -0.97 -1.55 0.32
C ALA A 199 -1.42 -2.77 -0.49
N ASP A 200 -0.50 -3.69 -0.75
CA ASP A 200 -0.78 -4.92 -1.47
C ASP A 200 0.09 -6.08 -0.98
N SER A 201 -0.36 -7.30 -1.28
CA SER A 201 0.40 -8.52 -1.07
C SER A 201 0.19 -9.49 -2.23
N HIS A 202 1.30 -9.85 -2.89
CA HIS A 202 1.31 -10.71 -4.07
C HIS A 202 1.95 -12.08 -3.79
N VAL A 203 2.33 -12.35 -2.55
CA VAL A 203 3.24 -13.45 -2.16
C VAL A 203 2.54 -14.66 -1.54
N ASP A 204 1.21 -14.67 -1.46
CA ASP A 204 0.45 -15.87 -1.10
C ASP A 204 0.27 -16.81 -2.31
N GLY A 205 -0.11 -18.06 -2.05
CA GLY A 205 -0.25 -19.08 -3.09
C GLY A 205 -1.28 -18.73 -4.17
N GLY A 206 -2.41 -18.13 -3.79
CA GLY A 206 -3.45 -17.71 -4.72
C GLY A 206 -2.95 -16.62 -5.67
N SER A 207 -2.34 -15.58 -5.10
CA SER A 207 -1.72 -14.49 -5.85
C SER A 207 -0.62 -14.97 -6.79
N VAL A 208 0.35 -15.75 -6.30
CA VAL A 208 1.46 -16.24 -7.15
C VAL A 208 0.94 -17.09 -8.30
N ARG A 209 -0.05 -17.96 -8.05
CA ARG A 209 -0.72 -18.74 -9.12
C ARG A 209 -1.40 -17.83 -10.13
N ASP A 210 -2.12 -16.80 -9.68
CA ASP A 210 -2.78 -15.85 -10.58
C ASP A 210 -1.78 -15.03 -11.40
N ARG A 211 -0.66 -14.61 -10.80
CA ARG A 211 0.44 -13.96 -11.53
C ARG A 211 0.97 -14.86 -12.64
N ALA A 212 1.24 -16.13 -12.34
CA ALA A 212 1.69 -17.10 -13.33
C ALA A 212 0.66 -17.32 -14.45
N ARG A 213 -0.62 -17.48 -14.08
CA ARG A 213 -1.75 -17.62 -15.03
C ARG A 213 -1.89 -16.42 -15.96
N LEU A 214 -1.74 -15.21 -15.42
CA LEU A 214 -1.82 -13.95 -16.16
C LEU A 214 -0.50 -13.56 -16.84
N ARG A 215 0.56 -14.38 -16.71
CA ARG A 215 1.90 -14.12 -17.24
C ARG A 215 2.46 -12.77 -16.80
N GLN A 216 2.18 -12.38 -15.56
CA GLN A 216 2.76 -11.17 -14.98
C GLN A 216 4.27 -11.38 -14.78
N PRO A 217 5.11 -10.43 -15.22
CA PRO A 217 6.55 -10.58 -15.14
C PRO A 217 7.07 -10.30 -13.72
N GLY A 218 8.28 -10.77 -13.45
CA GLY A 218 9.02 -10.44 -12.24
C GLY A 218 8.52 -11.11 -10.94
N PRO A 219 9.37 -11.09 -9.90
CA PRO A 219 9.04 -11.66 -8.59
C PRO A 219 7.90 -10.86 -7.93
N ALA A 220 7.07 -11.54 -7.15
CA ALA A 220 6.00 -10.91 -6.37
C ALA A 220 6.57 -10.10 -5.19
N GLY A 221 5.90 -9.00 -4.82
CA GLY A 221 6.28 -8.16 -3.68
C GLY A 221 5.14 -7.95 -2.69
N GLU A 222 5.51 -7.43 -1.53
CA GLU A 222 4.61 -6.91 -0.50
C GLU A 222 5.10 -5.54 -0.05
N ALA A 223 4.21 -4.56 -0.01
CA ALA A 223 4.51 -3.29 0.60
C ALA A 223 3.23 -2.56 1.03
N ALA A 224 3.40 -1.66 1.99
CA ALA A 224 2.46 -0.60 2.27
C ALA A 224 3.22 0.72 2.39
N ILE A 225 2.66 1.77 1.80
CA ILE A 225 3.18 3.12 1.89
C ILE A 225 2.05 4.11 2.08
N VAL A 226 2.26 5.08 2.96
CA VAL A 226 1.31 6.15 3.26
C VAL A 226 2.06 7.48 3.31
N LEU A 227 1.48 8.48 2.67
CA LEU A 227 1.95 9.87 2.64
C LEU A 227 0.92 10.72 3.38
N ARG A 228 1.38 11.63 4.24
CA ARG A 228 0.57 12.73 4.74
C ARG A 228 0.81 13.93 3.82
N ILE A 229 -0.26 14.40 3.18
CA ILE A 229 -0.23 15.53 2.26
C ILE A 229 -1.01 16.71 2.83
N GLU A 230 -0.48 17.91 2.62
CA GLU A 230 -1.00 19.19 3.12
C GLU A 230 -0.91 20.26 2.03
N PRO A 231 -1.65 21.38 2.12
CA PRO A 231 -1.50 22.51 1.22
C PRO A 231 -0.05 22.97 1.10
N LEU A 232 0.30 23.53 -0.07
CA LEU A 232 1.62 24.16 -0.26
C LEU A 232 1.90 25.20 0.85
N GLY A 233 3.15 25.21 1.34
CA GLY A 233 3.57 26.08 2.42
C GLY A 233 3.32 25.52 3.83
N ALA A 234 2.77 24.31 3.96
CA ALA A 234 2.69 23.62 5.25
C ALA A 234 4.11 23.42 5.85
N PRO A 235 4.29 23.67 7.16
CA PRO A 235 5.59 23.49 7.81
C PRO A 235 5.99 22.02 7.84
N GLY A 236 7.29 21.75 7.74
CA GLY A 236 7.80 20.38 7.78
C GLY A 236 7.62 19.58 6.48
N ALA A 237 7.47 20.28 5.35
CA ALA A 237 7.48 19.64 4.03
C ALA A 237 8.79 18.86 3.82
N LEU A 238 8.64 17.59 3.46
CA LEU A 238 9.73 16.69 3.07
C LEU A 238 10.04 16.84 1.57
N PHE A 239 8.99 16.97 0.76
CA PHE A 239 9.04 17.26 -0.67
C PHE A 239 7.66 17.72 -1.17
N HIS A 240 7.59 18.19 -2.42
CA HIS A 240 6.34 18.64 -3.04
C HIS A 240 5.86 17.64 -4.11
N LEU A 241 4.55 17.56 -4.31
CA LEU A 241 3.92 16.77 -5.37
C LEU A 241 3.05 17.66 -6.25
N ALA A 242 3.03 17.38 -7.55
CA ALA A 242 2.20 18.08 -8.53
C ALA A 242 1.49 17.06 -9.45
N ASP A 243 0.18 17.21 -9.68
CA ASP A 243 -0.53 16.44 -10.72
C ASP A 243 -0.38 17.13 -12.08
N LEU A 244 0.61 16.70 -12.86
CA LEU A 244 0.92 17.25 -14.19
C LEU A 244 -0.06 16.77 -15.29
N GLY A 245 -1.18 16.11 -14.97
CA GLY A 245 -2.23 15.76 -15.92
C GLY A 245 -2.22 14.29 -16.37
N ALA A 246 -2.42 14.03 -17.67
CA ALA A 246 -2.72 12.69 -18.20
C ALA A 246 -1.55 11.68 -18.18
N GLY A 247 -0.42 12.02 -17.55
CA GLY A 247 0.71 11.12 -17.37
C GLY A 247 0.65 10.33 -16.07
N LEU A 248 -0.44 9.61 -15.83
CA LEU A 248 -0.41 8.43 -14.95
C LEU A 248 -0.59 7.12 -15.72
N ASP A 249 -0.69 7.21 -17.05
CA ASP A 249 -0.24 6.18 -17.97
C ASP A 249 1.16 6.61 -18.45
N ALA A 250 2.23 6.07 -17.86
CA ALA A 250 3.55 6.30 -18.44
C ALA A 250 3.63 5.53 -19.77
N PRO A 251 4.05 6.16 -20.89
CA PRO A 251 4.55 5.46 -22.05
C PRO A 251 5.91 4.85 -21.68
N GLY A 252 5.85 3.69 -21.05
CA GLY A 252 6.97 2.92 -20.54
C GLY A 252 6.41 1.64 -19.93
N ASP A 253 7.16 0.54 -20.03
CA ASP A 253 6.72 -0.74 -19.49
C ASP A 253 6.44 -0.59 -17.98
N PRO A 254 5.17 -0.71 -17.52
CA PRO A 254 4.78 -0.52 -16.11
C PRO A 254 5.43 -1.56 -15.16
N THR A 255 6.26 -2.44 -15.70
CA THR A 255 6.99 -3.50 -15.01
C THR A 255 8.39 -3.08 -14.53
N ARG A 256 8.83 -1.84 -14.79
CA ARG A 256 10.19 -1.38 -14.45
C ARG A 256 10.21 -0.21 -13.48
N TRP A 257 9.72 -0.44 -12.27
CA TRP A 257 10.06 0.42 -11.16
C TRP A 257 11.46 0.07 -10.64
N ALA A 258 12.28 1.07 -10.33
CA ALA A 258 13.67 0.84 -9.90
C ALA A 258 13.76 -0.05 -8.65
N HIS A 259 12.76 0.02 -7.76
CA HIS A 259 12.72 -0.79 -6.55
C HIS A 259 12.40 -2.27 -6.81
N HIS A 260 11.91 -2.67 -7.99
CA HIS A 260 11.54 -4.07 -8.30
C HIS A 260 12.70 -5.04 -8.14
N ALA A 261 13.94 -4.62 -8.42
CA ALA A 261 15.11 -5.46 -8.23
C ALA A 261 15.29 -5.89 -6.77
N GLY A 262 14.91 -5.03 -5.82
CA GLY A 262 15.04 -5.29 -4.39
C GLY A 262 13.76 -5.71 -3.68
N LEU A 263 12.59 -5.28 -4.15
CA LEU A 263 11.29 -5.46 -3.49
C LEU A 263 10.27 -6.27 -4.31
N GLY A 264 10.61 -6.67 -5.54
CA GLY A 264 9.64 -7.25 -6.46
C GLY A 264 8.50 -6.30 -6.81
N ASP A 265 7.48 -6.85 -7.48
CA ASP A 265 6.25 -6.15 -7.88
C ASP A 265 5.30 -6.02 -6.70
N CYS A 266 5.19 -4.81 -6.15
CA CYS A 266 4.35 -4.49 -5.01
C CYS A 266 2.96 -3.98 -5.42
N GLY A 267 2.60 -4.15 -6.71
CA GLY A 267 1.27 -3.87 -7.24
C GLY A 267 0.86 -2.42 -7.06
N VAL A 268 -0.25 -2.19 -6.37
CA VAL A 268 -0.80 -0.84 -6.21
C VAL A 268 0.10 0.12 -5.43
N ALA A 269 1.09 -0.40 -4.68
CA ALA A 269 2.04 0.41 -3.92
C ALA A 269 3.18 0.98 -4.77
N ASP A 270 3.46 0.42 -5.95
CA ASP A 270 4.67 0.72 -6.72
C ASP A 270 4.80 2.21 -7.09
N GLY A 271 3.71 2.84 -7.51
CA GLY A 271 3.73 4.25 -7.88
C GLY A 271 4.09 5.18 -6.72
N LEU A 272 3.56 4.90 -5.52
CA LEU A 272 3.86 5.69 -4.33
C LEU A 272 5.28 5.38 -3.80
N LEU A 273 5.72 4.12 -3.87
CA LEU A 273 7.09 3.73 -3.54
C LEU A 273 8.10 4.47 -4.41
N ALA A 274 7.86 4.55 -5.72
CA ALA A 274 8.73 5.26 -6.65
C ALA A 274 8.87 6.74 -6.29
N LEU A 275 7.77 7.40 -5.90
CA LEU A 275 7.77 8.79 -5.44
C LEU A 275 8.56 8.97 -4.15
N ALA A 276 8.34 8.12 -3.15
CA ALA A 276 8.94 8.28 -1.83
C ALA A 276 10.40 7.81 -1.74
N LEU A 277 10.82 6.86 -2.57
CA LEU A 277 12.18 6.30 -2.59
C LEU A 277 13.09 6.97 -3.64
N GLY A 278 12.56 7.91 -4.43
CA GLY A 278 13.34 8.67 -5.40
C GLY A 278 13.68 7.93 -6.69
N GLY A 279 12.86 6.94 -7.08
CA GLY A 279 12.99 6.24 -8.37
C GLY A 279 12.50 7.09 -9.56
N PRO A 280 12.61 6.61 -10.81
CA PRO A 280 12.05 7.26 -12.00
C PRO A 280 10.51 7.15 -11.99
N GLY A 281 9.85 7.81 -11.05
CA GLY A 281 8.43 8.16 -11.07
C GLY A 281 8.23 9.54 -11.69
N PRO A 282 6.97 9.98 -11.90
CA PRO A 282 6.68 11.23 -12.63
C PRO A 282 7.48 12.38 -12.04
N VAL A 283 8.08 13.18 -12.93
CA VAL A 283 9.03 14.25 -12.61
C VAL A 283 8.45 15.13 -11.51
N VAL A 284 8.94 14.90 -10.29
CA VAL A 284 8.80 15.80 -9.16
C VAL A 284 9.62 17.04 -9.54
N ALA A 285 8.97 18.18 -9.71
CA ALA A 285 9.69 19.44 -9.73
C ALA A 285 10.40 19.56 -8.37
N ARG A 286 11.71 19.30 -8.37
CA ARG A 286 12.58 19.73 -7.27
C ARG A 286 12.65 21.24 -7.41
N ASP A 287 12.49 21.95 -6.30
CA ASP A 287 12.65 23.40 -6.32
C ASP A 287 14.04 23.72 -6.86
N ASP A 288 14.08 24.31 -8.05
CA ASP A 288 15.23 25.03 -8.58
C ASP A 288 15.34 26.34 -7.78
N ASP A 289 15.63 26.23 -6.48
CA ASP A 289 16.13 27.36 -5.72
C ASP A 289 17.59 27.57 -6.13
N GLY A 290 17.73 28.32 -7.22
CA GLY A 290 18.96 28.92 -7.72
C GLY A 290 19.59 29.93 -6.74
N THR A 291 19.65 29.60 -5.46
CA THR A 291 20.39 30.37 -4.46
C THR A 291 21.73 29.69 -4.25
N ARG A 292 22.74 30.14 -5.02
CA ARG A 292 24.14 29.96 -4.65
C ARG A 292 24.34 30.54 -3.26
N ALA A 293 24.37 29.69 -2.23
CA ALA A 293 24.96 30.06 -0.95
C ALA A 293 26.47 30.27 -1.19
N GLY A 294 26.83 31.54 -1.32
CA GLY A 294 28.21 31.97 -1.42
C GLY A 294 29.00 31.48 -0.22
N ILE A 295 30.11 30.80 -0.50
CA ILE A 295 31.18 30.60 0.46
C ILE A 295 31.75 31.98 0.78
N ALA A 296 31.30 32.57 1.88
CA ALA A 296 31.98 33.69 2.49
C ALA A 296 33.29 33.17 3.09
N ARG A 297 34.38 33.39 2.36
CA ARG A 297 35.73 33.40 2.94
C ARG A 297 35.92 34.72 3.67
N THR A 298 36.30 34.69 4.95
CA THR A 298 37.40 35.48 5.56
C THR A 298 37.36 35.36 7.09
N PRO A 299 38.47 35.62 7.81
CA PRO A 299 39.84 35.89 7.34
C PRO A 299 40.71 34.63 7.24
#